data_AF-A0A954S3X2-F1
#
_entry.id   AF-A0A954S3X2-F1
#
_cell.length_a   1.000
_cell.length_b   1.000
_cell.length_c   1.000
_cell.angle_alpha   90.00
_cell.angle_beta   90.00
_cell.angle_gamma   90.00
#
_symmetry.space_group_name_H-M   'P 1'
#
loop_
_entity.id
_entity.type
_entity.pdbx_description
1 polymer ?
#
loop_
_entity_poly.entity_id
_entity_poly.type
_entity_poly.pdbx_seq_one_letter_code
_entity_poly.pdbx_strand_id
1 'polypeptide(L)' 'MPATSLGTPGGETIGQTQFQVLLNLLDFEMGIQEAIEAPRIALDAEPNF' A
#
# COMPACT_ATOMS: atom_id res chain seq x y z
N MET A 1 -14.71 6.37 -14.65
CA MET A 1 -13.44 5.78 -15.12
C MET A 1 -12.66 5.37 -13.88
N PRO A 2 -12.05 4.17 -13.81
CA PRO A 2 -11.15 3.86 -12.70
C PRO A 2 -9.90 4.73 -12.80
N ALA A 3 -9.48 5.34 -11.68
CA ALA A 3 -8.31 6.23 -11.62
C ALA A 3 -6.98 5.46 -11.55
N THR A 4 -6.97 4.26 -10.95
CA THR A 4 -5.85 3.31 -10.94
C THR A 4 -6.32 1.92 -10.53
N SER A 5 -5.55 0.87 -10.83
CA SER A 5 -5.78 -0.51 -10.39
C SER A 5 -4.51 -1.07 -9.76
N LEU A 6 -4.58 -1.64 -8.55
CA LEU A 6 -3.41 -2.16 -7.84
C LEU A 6 -3.71 -3.45 -7.05
N GLY A 7 -2.72 -4.33 -6.92
CA GLY A 7 -2.80 -5.58 -6.18
C GLY A 7 -1.44 -5.98 -5.64
N THR A 8 -1.41 -6.71 -4.52
CA THR A 8 -0.16 -7.16 -3.88
C THR A 8 -0.34 -8.57 -3.30
N PRO A 9 0.68 -9.45 -3.37
CA PRO A 9 0.75 -10.60 -2.47
C PRO A 9 1.06 -10.11 -1.03
N GLY A 10 0.90 -10.97 -0.02
CA GLY A 10 1.34 -10.64 1.35
C GLY A 10 0.49 -11.17 2.51
N GLY A 11 -0.57 -11.95 2.25
CA GLY A 11 -1.45 -12.47 3.30
C GLY A 11 -2.09 -11.35 4.12
N GLU A 12 -1.86 -11.35 5.43
CA GLU A 12 -2.40 -10.36 6.37
C GLU A 12 -1.88 -8.93 6.10
N THR A 13 -0.74 -8.78 5.40
CA THR A 13 -0.16 -7.47 5.08
C THR A 13 -0.69 -6.83 3.79
N ILE A 14 -1.59 -7.50 3.06
CA ILE A 14 -2.13 -7.01 1.77
C ILE A 14 -2.80 -5.65 1.95
N GLY A 15 -3.73 -5.52 2.90
CA GLY A 15 -4.45 -4.27 3.15
C GLY A 15 -3.50 -3.13 3.54
N GLN A 16 -2.50 -3.41 4.38
CA GLN A 16 -1.50 -2.42 4.81
C GLN A 16 -0.63 -1.96 3.64
N THR A 17 -0.22 -2.89 2.76
CA THR A 17 0.58 -2.60 1.58
C THR A 17 -0.20 -1.75 0.57
N GLN A 18 -1.46 -2.12 0.30
CA GLN A 18 -2.31 -1.37 -0.62
C GLN A 18 -2.61 0.05 -0.11
N PHE A 19 -2.85 0.19 1.20
CA PHE A 19 -3.06 1.49 1.82
C PHE A 19 -1.85 2.42 1.66
N GLN A 20 -0.65 1.91 1.88
CA GLN A 20 0.58 2.71 1.72
C GLN A 20 0.79 3.17 0.27
N VAL A 21 0.50 2.34 -0.74
CA VAL A 21 0.57 2.76 -2.15
C VAL A 21 -0.46 3.85 -2.46
N LEU A 22 -1.65 3.80 -1.87
CA LEU A 22 -2.66 4.86 -2.03
C LEU A 22 -2.19 6.18 -1.41
N LEU A 23 -1.62 6.15 -0.19
CA LEU A 23 -1.05 7.36 0.43
C LEU A 23 0.07 7.95 -0.43
N ASN A 24 0.96 7.10 -0.96
CA ASN A 24 2.04 7.52 -1.84
C ASN A 24 1.52 8.23 -3.10
N LEU A 25 0.45 7.73 -3.71
CA LEU A 25 -0.14 8.33 -4.91
C LEU A 25 -0.95 9.60 -4.63
N LEU A 26 -1.72 9.61 -3.54
CA LEU A 26 -2.74 10.63 -3.30
C LEU A 26 -2.24 11.75 -2.37
N ASP A 27 -1.53 11.40 -1.31
CA ASP A 27 -1.08 12.35 -0.29
C ASP A 27 0.35 12.82 -0.55
N PHE A 28 1.22 11.93 -1.04
CA PHE A 28 2.61 12.26 -1.36
C PHE A 28 2.84 12.55 -2.85
N GLU A 29 1.79 12.46 -3.67
CA GLU A 29 1.79 12.79 -5.10
C GLU A 29 2.92 12.12 -5.91
N MET A 30 3.36 10.93 -5.48
CA MET A 30 4.42 10.17 -6.15
C MET A 30 3.96 9.61 -7.49
N GLY A 31 4.91 9.44 -8.41
CA GLY A 31 4.67 8.65 -9.62
C GLY A 31 4.42 7.18 -9.28
N ILE A 32 3.66 6.45 -10.12
CA ILE A 32 3.27 5.05 -9.83
C ILE A 32 4.45 4.11 -9.55
N GLN A 33 5.57 4.28 -10.25
CA GLN A 33 6.75 3.44 -10.02
C GLN A 33 7.37 3.72 -8.65
N GLU A 34 7.58 4.99 -8.32
CA GLU A 34 8.11 5.43 -7.03
C GLU A 34 7.19 5.00 -5.87
N ALA A 35 5.88 5.17 -6.03
CA ALA A 35 4.89 4.78 -5.04
C ALA A 35 4.91 3.27 -4.72
N ILE A 36 5.19 2.43 -5.72
CA ILE A 36 5.31 0.97 -5.57
C ILE A 36 6.67 0.60 -4.95
N GLU A 37 7.75 1.29 -5.31
CA GLU A 37 9.11 0.98 -4.82
C GLU A 37 9.42 1.57 -3.44
N ALA A 38 8.61 2.54 -2.98
CA ALA A 38 8.75 3.14 -1.67
C ALA A 38 8.79 2.07 -0.55
N PRO A 39 9.69 2.23 0.45
CA PRO A 39 9.75 1.33 1.60
C PRO A 39 8.39 1.23 2.32
N ARG A 40 8.08 0.04 2.85
CA ARG A 40 6.79 -0.25 3.47
C ARG A 40 6.96 -0.74 4.89
N ILE A 41 5.99 -0.40 5.73
CA ILE A 41 5.88 -0.85 7.12
C ILE A 41 4.68 -1.77 7.23
N ALA A 42 4.83 -2.85 7.98
CA ALA A 42 3.71 -3.69 8.40
C ALA A 42 3.70 -3.75 9.93
N LEU A 43 2.52 -3.56 10.51
CA LEU A 43 2.29 -3.76 11.93
C LEU A 43 1.58 -5.11 12.11
N ASP A 44 2.08 -5.89 13.04
CA ASP A 44 1.44 -7.12 13.51
C ASP A 44 0.97 -6.86 14.95
N ALA A 45 -0.33 -6.97 15.18
CA ALA A 45 -0.95 -6.67 16.46
C ALA A 45 -1.27 -7.97 17.19
N GLU A 46 -1.10 -7.99 18.51
CA GLU A 46 -1.51 -9.12 19.36
C GLU A 46 -2.61 -8.70 20.36
N PRO A 47 -3.77 -9.39 20.36
CA PRO A 47 -4.19 -10.39 19.39
C PRO A 47 -4.44 -9.75 18.01
N ASN A 48 -4.20 -10.52 16.95
CA ASN A 48 -4.55 -10.14 15.59
C ASN A 48 -6.08 -10.33 15.40
N PHE A 49 -6.71 -9.59 14.48
CA PHE A 49 -8.17 -9.58 14.29
C PHE A 49 -8.67 -10.71 13.39
#